data_AF-A0A5R8Y5W9-F1
#
_entry.id   AF-A0A5R8Y5W9-F1
#
_cell.length_a   1.000
_cell.length_b   1.000
_cell.length_c   1.000
_cell.angle_alpha   90.00
_cell.angle_beta   90.00
_cell.angle_gamma   90.00
#
_symmetry.space_group_name_H-M   'P 1'
#
loop_
_entity.id
_entity.type
_entity.pdbx_description
1 polymer ?
#
loop_
_entity_poly.entity_id
_entity_poly.type
_entity_poly.pdbx_seq_one_letter_code
_entity_poly.pdbx_strand_id
1 'polypeptide(L)'
;MIDVDLSNFEKTLDLIQMMGNKSPRMLQATVRQAGRQAMTPWRQATAKQSGVKARKVQRSTKSKSYASAGDFVFEIRVRAEWSYLTEFSPAQTDEGIEASPWGSRQIFAGSFFGTVEAGKSGKSHLGVFIRQTEDRLPIRQLYGPNVAIEGARGKAADTFEKESEEALNATLQQEIAQLFA
;
A
#
# COMPACT_ATOMS: atom_id res chain seq x y z
N MET A 1 8.48 -8.90 -2.01
CA MET A 1 7.68 -9.96 -2.63
C MET A 1 6.98 -10.62 -1.47
N ILE A 2 5.65 -10.57 -1.41
CA ILE A 2 4.88 -11.27 -0.37
C ILE A 2 4.57 -12.63 -0.99
N ASP A 3 5.23 -13.68 -0.51
CA ASP A 3 4.93 -15.06 -0.88
C ASP A 3 3.87 -15.57 0.08
N VAL A 4 2.69 -15.83 -0.45
CA VAL A 4 1.57 -16.44 0.29
C VAL A 4 1.81 -17.94 0.34
N ASP A 5 1.79 -18.53 1.54
CA ASP A 5 2.00 -19.96 1.75
C ASP A 5 0.79 -20.76 1.25
N LEU A 6 1.03 -21.53 0.18
CA LEU A 6 0.03 -22.36 -0.48
C LEU A 6 0.01 -23.79 0.06
N SER A 7 0.51 -24.11 1.25
CA SER A 7 0.46 -25.51 1.75
C SER A 7 -0.96 -26.08 1.94
N ASN A 8 -2.00 -25.23 1.98
CA ASN A 8 -3.41 -25.64 1.83
C ASN A 8 -3.83 -25.96 0.37
N PHE A 9 -2.98 -25.76 -0.64
CA PHE A 9 -3.26 -26.03 -2.06
C PHE A 9 -3.19 -27.50 -2.45
N GLU A 10 -2.65 -28.43 -1.65
CA GLU A 10 -2.58 -29.83 -2.10
C GLU A 10 -3.97 -30.43 -2.36
N LYS A 11 -4.94 -30.13 -1.50
CA LYS A 11 -6.36 -30.48 -1.73
C LYS A 11 -6.95 -29.73 -2.94
N THR A 12 -6.48 -28.52 -3.18
CA THR A 12 -6.89 -27.68 -4.31
C THR A 12 -6.30 -28.20 -5.63
N LEU A 13 -5.10 -28.77 -5.62
CA LEU A 13 -4.41 -29.38 -6.76
C LEU A 13 -5.12 -30.65 -7.24
N ASP A 14 -5.56 -31.50 -6.32
CA ASP A 14 -6.38 -32.69 -6.66
C ASP A 14 -7.71 -32.29 -7.30
N LEU A 15 -8.35 -31.24 -6.79
CA LEU A 15 -9.58 -30.69 -7.36
C LEU A 15 -9.33 -30.05 -8.74
N ILE A 16 -8.23 -29.30 -8.90
CA ILE A 16 -7.81 -28.70 -10.18
C ILE A 16 -7.53 -29.77 -11.24
N GLN A 17 -6.93 -30.90 -10.87
CA GLN A 17 -6.71 -32.05 -11.75
C GLN A 17 -8.03 -32.72 -12.15
N MET A 18 -9.02 -32.80 -11.25
CA MET A 18 -10.36 -33.30 -11.56
C MET A 18 -11.17 -32.40 -12.52
N MET A 19 -10.81 -31.12 -12.67
CA MET A 19 -11.61 -30.11 -13.40
C MET A 19 -11.29 -29.95 -14.90
N GLY A 20 -10.23 -30.55 -15.42
CA GLY A 20 -9.85 -30.45 -16.84
C GLY A 20 -9.68 -29.00 -17.38
N ASN A 21 -9.88 -28.80 -18.69
CA ASN A 21 -9.54 -27.58 -19.45
C ASN A 21 -10.29 -26.27 -19.06
N LYS A 22 -11.30 -26.34 -18.17
CA LYS A 22 -12.03 -25.16 -17.66
C LYS A 22 -11.41 -24.55 -16.40
N SER A 23 -10.45 -25.26 -15.79
CA SER A 23 -9.81 -24.92 -14.53
C SER A 23 -9.04 -23.58 -14.55
N PRO A 24 -8.21 -23.23 -15.57
CA PRO A 24 -7.35 -22.04 -15.46
C PRO A 24 -8.08 -20.70 -15.48
N ARG A 25 -9.17 -20.58 -16.26
CA ARG A 25 -9.94 -19.33 -16.32
C ARG A 25 -10.71 -19.06 -15.03
N MET A 26 -11.26 -20.11 -14.43
CA MET A 26 -11.92 -20.05 -13.13
C MET A 26 -10.91 -19.59 -12.08
N LEU A 27 -9.78 -20.30 -11.92
CA LEU A 27 -8.74 -19.94 -10.94
C LEU A 27 -8.24 -18.50 -11.11
N GLN A 28 -8.07 -18.04 -12.35
CA GLN A 28 -7.71 -16.66 -12.62
C GLN A 28 -8.79 -15.66 -12.15
N ALA A 29 -10.07 -15.98 -12.38
CA ALA A 29 -11.18 -15.17 -11.90
C ALA A 29 -11.25 -15.15 -10.38
N THR A 30 -11.05 -16.30 -9.73
CA THR A 30 -10.98 -16.44 -8.27
C THR A 30 -9.89 -15.55 -7.68
N VAL A 31 -8.64 -15.68 -8.15
CA VAL A 31 -7.49 -14.91 -7.65
C VAL A 31 -7.71 -13.41 -7.88
N ARG A 32 -8.26 -13.04 -9.04
CA ARG A 32 -8.61 -11.65 -9.33
C ARG A 32 -9.67 -11.11 -8.38
N GLN A 33 -10.69 -11.91 -8.05
CA GLN A 33 -11.78 -11.51 -7.17
C GLN A 33 -11.28 -11.39 -5.72
N ALA A 34 -10.53 -12.38 -5.23
CA ALA A 34 -9.92 -12.36 -3.91
C ALA A 34 -9.00 -11.14 -3.71
N GLY A 35 -8.08 -10.89 -4.65
CA GLY A 35 -7.21 -9.72 -4.59
C GLY A 35 -7.96 -8.39 -4.67
N ARG A 36 -9.09 -8.32 -5.38
CA ARG A 36 -9.95 -7.14 -5.43
C ARG A 36 -10.67 -6.88 -4.11
N GLN A 37 -11.12 -7.95 -3.42
CA GLN A 37 -11.76 -7.84 -2.12
C GLN A 37 -10.77 -7.34 -1.07
N ALA A 38 -9.57 -7.94 -1.02
CA ALA A 38 -8.50 -7.56 -0.09
C ALA A 38 -7.94 -6.14 -0.30
N MET A 39 -8.14 -5.56 -1.49
CA MET A 39 -7.62 -4.23 -1.83
C MET A 39 -8.22 -3.10 -0.99
N THR A 40 -9.51 -3.17 -0.66
CA THR A 40 -10.19 -2.15 0.14
C THR A 40 -9.67 -2.11 1.58
N PRO A 41 -9.66 -3.22 2.34
CA PRO A 41 -9.11 -3.23 3.70
C PRO A 41 -7.61 -2.92 3.69
N TRP A 42 -6.84 -3.39 2.70
CA TRP A 42 -5.43 -3.00 2.55
C TRP A 42 -5.24 -1.47 2.40
N ARG A 43 -6.03 -0.80 1.56
CA ARG A 43 -5.96 0.68 1.41
C ARG A 43 -6.30 1.39 2.72
N GLN A 44 -7.29 0.91 3.44
CA GLN A 44 -7.70 1.48 4.73
C GLN A 44 -6.62 1.29 5.79
N ALA A 45 -6.06 0.09 5.89
CA ALA A 45 -4.95 -0.22 6.79
C ALA A 45 -3.72 0.64 6.47
N THR A 46 -3.36 0.74 5.19
CA THR A 46 -2.26 1.60 4.72
C THR A 46 -2.48 3.07 5.09
N ALA A 47 -3.69 3.60 4.85
CA ALA A 47 -4.03 4.98 5.19
C ALA A 47 -3.95 5.22 6.71
N LYS A 48 -4.47 4.29 7.52
CA LYS A 48 -4.44 4.38 8.98
C LYS A 48 -3.01 4.33 9.52
N GLN A 49 -2.21 3.35 9.07
CA GLN A 49 -0.81 3.17 9.49
C GLN A 49 0.07 4.35 9.11
N SER A 50 -0.11 4.89 7.89
CA SER A 50 0.70 6.01 7.41
C SER A 50 0.17 7.38 7.86
N GLY A 51 -1.07 7.47 8.37
CA GLY A 51 -1.75 8.74 8.58
C GLY A 51 -2.03 9.52 7.29
N VAL A 52 -1.78 8.94 6.12
CA VAL A 52 -2.02 9.57 4.81
C VAL A 52 -3.51 9.45 4.47
N LYS A 53 -4.07 10.49 3.83
CA LYS A 53 -5.45 10.47 3.34
C LYS A 53 -5.69 9.29 2.41
N ALA A 54 -6.77 8.53 2.64
CA ALA A 54 -7.13 7.34 1.83
C ALA A 54 -7.20 7.63 0.32
N ARG A 55 -7.63 8.84 -0.08
CA ARG A 55 -7.66 9.27 -1.49
C ARG A 55 -6.26 9.31 -2.13
N LYS A 56 -5.22 9.67 -1.37
CA LYS A 56 -3.83 9.66 -1.86
C LYS A 56 -3.36 8.22 -2.06
N VAL A 57 -3.62 7.34 -1.09
CA VAL A 57 -3.34 5.90 -1.20
C VAL A 57 -4.01 5.30 -2.45
N GLN A 58 -5.29 5.60 -2.67
CA GLN A 58 -6.04 5.13 -3.84
C GLN A 58 -5.40 5.61 -5.15
N ARG A 59 -5.04 6.89 -5.27
CA ARG A 59 -4.44 7.47 -6.48
C ARG A 59 -3.04 6.91 -6.78
N SER A 60 -2.28 6.59 -5.74
CA SER A 60 -0.95 5.99 -5.85
C SER A 60 -0.97 4.50 -6.18
N THR A 61 -2.14 3.84 -6.08
CA THR A 61 -2.27 2.39 -6.26
C THR A 61 -2.81 2.03 -7.64
N LYS A 62 -2.12 1.12 -8.32
CA LYS A 62 -2.62 0.39 -9.48
C LYS A 62 -2.64 -1.10 -9.15
N SER A 63 -3.66 -1.81 -9.62
CA SER A 63 -3.73 -3.27 -9.50
C SER A 63 -3.71 -3.90 -10.88
N LYS A 64 -3.07 -5.05 -10.99
CA LYS A 64 -3.07 -5.89 -12.19
C LYS A 64 -3.29 -7.33 -11.75
N SER A 65 -4.04 -8.07 -12.55
CA SER A 65 -4.21 -9.52 -12.38
C SER A 65 -3.83 -10.16 -13.71
N TYR A 66 -2.97 -11.17 -13.69
CA TYR A 66 -2.59 -11.92 -14.89
C TYR A 66 -2.42 -13.40 -14.54
N ALA A 67 -2.55 -14.23 -15.57
CA ALA A 67 -2.25 -15.65 -15.50
C ALA A 67 -1.22 -15.98 -16.58
N SER A 68 -0.11 -16.59 -16.19
CA SER A 68 0.85 -17.25 -17.08
C SER A 68 0.79 -18.75 -16.84
N ALA A 69 1.37 -19.56 -17.73
CA ALA A 69 1.31 -21.01 -17.68
C ALA A 69 1.77 -21.57 -16.31
N GLY A 70 0.83 -21.82 -15.40
CA GLY A 70 1.07 -22.30 -14.03
C GLY A 70 0.93 -21.26 -12.92
N ASP A 71 0.97 -19.96 -13.23
CA ASP A 71 0.97 -18.89 -12.22
C ASP A 71 -0.31 -18.07 -12.25
N PHE A 72 -1.00 -18.00 -11.12
CA PHE A 72 -2.14 -17.10 -10.91
C PHE A 72 -1.74 -16.00 -9.94
N VAL A 73 -1.39 -14.82 -10.48
CA VAL A 73 -0.82 -13.74 -9.68
C VAL A 73 -1.74 -12.53 -9.66
N PHE A 74 -1.99 -12.03 -8.44
CA PHE A 74 -2.56 -10.71 -8.23
C PHE A 74 -1.46 -9.74 -7.78
N GLU A 75 -1.20 -8.74 -8.60
CA GLU A 75 -0.11 -7.78 -8.37
C GLU A 75 -0.66 -6.40 -7.99
N ILE A 76 -0.18 -5.87 -6.87
CA ILE A 76 -0.40 -4.47 -6.48
C ILE A 76 0.86 -3.67 -6.83
N ARG A 77 0.71 -2.70 -7.73
CA ARG A 77 1.76 -1.73 -8.07
C ARG A 77 1.44 -0.39 -7.44
N VAL A 78 2.23 -0.02 -6.44
CA VAL A 78 2.12 1.29 -5.80
C VAL A 78 3.24 2.19 -6.31
N ARG A 79 2.87 3.37 -6.82
CA ARG A 79 3.82 4.44 -7.15
C ARG A 79 3.51 5.63 -6.27
N ALA A 80 4.42 5.93 -5.36
CA ALA A 80 4.24 7.01 -4.40
C ALA A 80 5.56 7.76 -4.16
N GLU A 81 5.44 9.07 -4.17
CA GLU A 81 6.46 9.95 -3.61
C GLU A 81 6.35 9.96 -2.09
N TRP A 82 7.40 10.42 -1.42
CA TRP A 82 7.37 10.70 0.01
C TRP A 82 6.33 11.80 0.29
N SER A 83 5.51 11.62 1.33
CA SER A 83 4.52 12.63 1.69
C SER A 83 5.20 13.82 2.36
N TYR A 84 4.78 15.03 2.03
CA TYR A 84 5.32 16.21 2.71
C TYR A 84 4.79 16.27 4.15
N LEU A 85 5.62 16.67 5.11
CA LEU A 85 5.15 16.90 6.49
C LEU A 85 4.03 17.95 6.56
N THR A 86 3.97 18.84 5.57
CA THR A 86 2.91 19.85 5.44
C THR A 86 1.51 19.26 5.18
N GLU A 87 1.42 17.98 4.79
CA GLU A 87 0.14 17.28 4.62
C GLU A 87 -0.48 16.81 5.95
N PHE A 88 0.27 16.86 7.07
CA PHE A 88 -0.09 16.25 8.35
C PHE A 88 -0.35 17.27 9.46
N SER A 89 -1.09 18.34 9.13
CA SER A 89 -1.47 19.42 10.06
C SER A 89 -0.27 20.02 10.80
N PRO A 90 0.70 20.59 10.05
CA PRO A 90 1.93 21.10 10.63
C PRO A 90 1.68 22.38 11.44
N ALA A 91 2.44 22.59 12.52
CA ALA A 91 2.45 23.84 13.28
C ALA A 91 3.90 24.19 13.68
N GLN A 92 4.27 25.47 13.60
CA GLN A 92 5.56 25.94 14.10
C GLN A 92 5.46 26.17 15.61
N THR A 93 6.39 25.58 16.35
CA THR A 93 6.64 25.78 17.77
C THR A 93 8.04 26.37 17.96
N ASP A 94 8.37 26.74 19.21
CA ASP A 94 9.71 27.23 19.57
C ASP A 94 10.79 26.16 19.39
N GLU A 95 10.43 24.88 19.56
CA GLU A 95 11.34 23.74 19.41
C GLU A 95 11.49 23.28 17.95
N GLY A 96 10.48 23.50 17.11
CA GLY A 96 10.49 23.10 15.70
C GLY A 96 9.10 22.99 15.08
N ILE A 97 8.95 22.18 14.03
CA ILE A 97 7.63 21.88 13.47
C ILE A 97 7.01 20.69 14.20
N GLU A 98 5.80 20.85 14.69
CA GLU A 98 4.94 19.77 15.16
C GLU A 98 4.06 19.28 14.00
N ALA A 99 3.97 17.96 13.79
CA ALA A 99 3.08 17.36 12.78
C ALA A 99 2.64 15.94 13.19
N SER A 100 1.66 15.37 12.48
CA SER A 100 1.09 14.05 12.80
C SER A 100 1.30 12.96 11.73
N PRO A 101 2.51 12.71 11.21
CA PRO A 101 2.74 11.59 10.30
C PRO A 101 2.61 10.24 11.05
N TRP A 102 2.24 9.18 10.33
CA TRP A 102 1.94 7.86 10.92
C TRP A 102 0.81 7.87 11.95
N GLY A 103 -0.05 8.90 11.93
CA GLY A 103 -1.17 9.03 12.84
C GLY A 103 -0.79 9.43 14.27
N SER A 104 0.48 9.77 14.52
CA SER A 104 0.96 10.20 15.84
C SER A 104 1.59 11.60 15.77
N ARG A 105 1.18 12.47 16.69
CA ARG A 105 1.70 13.83 16.84
C ARG A 105 3.13 13.78 17.37
N GLN A 106 4.06 14.46 16.70
CA GLN A 106 5.45 14.54 17.12
C GLN A 106 6.08 15.88 16.73
N ILE A 107 7.08 16.30 17.50
CA ILE A 107 7.88 17.50 17.26
C ILE A 107 9.14 17.11 16.50
N PHE A 108 9.36 17.75 15.36
CA PHE A 108 10.58 17.67 14.59
C PHE A 108 11.52 18.79 15.06
N ALA A 109 12.30 18.53 16.10
CA ALA A 109 13.15 19.54 16.73
C ALA A 109 14.14 20.18 15.74
N GLY A 110 14.35 21.48 15.87
CA GLY A 110 15.23 22.29 15.00
C GLY A 110 14.72 22.45 13.57
N SER A 111 13.49 22.01 13.28
CA SER A 111 12.89 22.17 11.96
C SER A 111 12.08 23.45 11.82
N PHE A 112 11.94 23.91 10.58
CA PHE A 112 11.26 25.16 10.25
C PHE A 112 10.57 25.06 8.89
N PHE A 113 9.59 25.92 8.66
CA PHE A 113 8.97 26.07 7.34
C PHE A 113 9.92 26.76 6.35
N GLY A 114 9.94 26.28 5.11
CA GLY A 114 10.64 26.91 4.01
C GLY A 114 9.88 26.73 2.71
N THR A 115 10.11 27.64 1.75
CA THR A 115 9.56 27.50 0.40
C THR A 115 10.59 26.81 -0.48
N VAL A 116 10.22 25.67 -1.06
CA VAL A 116 10.93 25.13 -2.22
C VAL A 116 10.47 25.93 -3.42
N GLU A 117 11.38 26.68 -4.03
CA GLU A 117 11.07 27.41 -5.24
C GLU A 117 10.83 26.47 -6.42
N ALA A 118 9.91 26.87 -7.30
CA ALA A 118 9.67 26.20 -8.57
C ALA A 118 10.97 26.15 -9.37
N GLY A 119 11.62 24.99 -9.40
CA GLY A 119 12.62 24.70 -10.44
C GLY A 119 11.94 24.53 -11.81
N LYS A 120 12.55 23.75 -12.70
CA LYS A 120 11.96 23.39 -14.01
C LYS A 120 10.60 22.68 -13.92
N SER A 121 10.21 22.22 -12.73
CA SER A 121 8.95 21.56 -12.38
C SER A 121 7.76 22.52 -12.18
N GLY A 122 7.98 23.84 -12.19
CA GLY A 122 6.94 24.84 -12.41
C GLY A 122 5.99 25.15 -11.25
N LYS A 123 6.19 24.58 -10.05
CA LYS A 123 5.40 24.94 -8.86
C LYS A 123 6.24 24.98 -7.59
N SER A 124 6.23 26.12 -6.91
CA SER A 124 6.79 26.26 -5.57
C SER A 124 5.88 25.55 -4.58
N HIS A 125 6.45 25.01 -3.50
CA HIS A 125 5.66 24.41 -2.44
C HIS A 125 6.28 24.69 -1.07
N LEU A 126 5.42 24.66 -0.04
CA LEU A 126 5.86 24.76 1.34
C LEU A 126 6.42 23.40 1.80
N GLY A 127 7.66 23.42 2.29
CA GLY A 127 8.34 22.28 2.88
C GLY A 127 8.67 22.52 4.35
N VAL A 128 8.97 21.42 5.05
CA VAL A 128 9.57 21.45 6.38
C VAL A 128 11.04 21.08 6.21
N PHE A 129 11.94 21.85 6.81
CA PHE A 129 13.38 21.69 6.65
C PHE A 129 14.07 21.58 7.98
N ILE A 130 15.23 20.94 7.98
CA ILE A 130 16.16 20.95 9.10
C ILE A 130 17.55 21.34 8.59
N ARG A 131 18.33 22.04 9.41
CA ARG A 131 19.76 22.25 9.14
C ARG A 131 20.51 20.95 9.39
N GLN A 132 21.48 20.65 8.55
CA GLN A 132 22.33 19.46 8.73
C GLN A 132 23.55 19.74 9.60
N THR A 133 23.89 21.02 9.75
CA THR A 133 25.02 21.54 10.54
C THR A 133 24.54 22.70 11.41
N GLU A 134 25.41 23.22 12.27
CA GLU A 134 25.14 24.44 13.06
C GLU A 134 25.02 25.68 12.16
N ASP A 135 25.77 25.68 11.06
CA ASP A 135 25.72 26.72 10.04
C ASP A 135 24.33 26.84 9.40
N ARG A 136 24.06 28.02 8.82
CA ARG A 136 22.79 28.30 8.13
C ARG A 136 22.50 27.30 6.99
N LEU A 137 23.54 26.78 6.34
CA LEU A 137 23.49 25.80 5.28
C LEU A 137 24.53 24.70 5.58
N PRO A 138 24.29 23.45 5.14
CA PRO A 138 23.20 22.99 4.27
C PRO A 138 21.91 22.66 5.02
N ILE A 139 20.78 22.79 4.31
CA ILE A 139 19.45 22.41 4.80
C ILE A 139 18.89 21.26 3.98
N ARG A 140 18.10 20.40 4.62
CA ARG A 140 17.42 19.27 3.96
C ARG A 140 15.94 19.26 4.29
N GLN A 141 15.11 18.96 3.31
CA GLN A 141 13.68 18.78 3.51
C GLN A 141 13.38 17.50 4.28
N LEU A 142 12.45 17.58 5.21
CA LEU A 142 11.89 16.47 5.95
C LEU A 142 10.58 16.00 5.30
N TYR A 143 10.37 14.70 5.35
CA TYR A 143 9.22 14.03 4.76
C TYR A 143 8.56 13.11 5.78
N GLY A 144 7.26 12.92 5.61
CA GLY A 144 6.48 11.88 6.28
C GLY A 144 6.48 10.58 5.47
N PRO A 145 5.50 9.70 5.69
CA PRO A 145 5.48 8.36 5.11
C PRO A 145 5.42 8.30 3.59
N ASN A 146 5.99 7.23 3.05
CA ASN A 146 5.80 6.81 1.66
C ASN A 146 4.76 5.69 1.59
N VAL A 147 3.67 5.91 0.85
CA VAL A 147 2.56 4.94 0.74
C VAL A 147 3.02 3.57 0.23
N ALA A 148 3.98 3.51 -0.69
CA ALA A 148 4.47 2.23 -1.22
C ALA A 148 5.21 1.42 -0.15
N ILE A 149 6.01 2.09 0.68
CA ILE A 149 6.72 1.45 1.79
C ILE A 149 5.73 1.03 2.87
N GLU A 150 4.81 1.92 3.25
CA GLU A 150 3.84 1.62 4.31
C GLU A 150 2.85 0.52 3.92
N GLY A 151 2.41 0.48 2.67
CA GLY A 151 1.51 -0.55 2.18
C GLY A 151 2.15 -1.93 2.06
N ALA A 152 3.49 -2.01 2.04
CA ALA A 152 4.23 -3.26 1.92
C ALA A 152 4.71 -3.84 3.26
N ARG A 153 4.34 -3.22 4.39
CA ARG A 153 4.83 -3.63 5.72
C ARG A 153 3.78 -3.53 6.80
N GLY A 154 4.02 -4.26 7.89
CA GLY A 154 3.21 -4.21 9.11
C GLY A 154 1.74 -4.48 8.83
N LYS A 155 0.85 -3.76 9.50
CA LYS A 155 -0.58 -4.06 9.50
C LYS A 155 -1.20 -4.04 8.11
N ALA A 156 -0.73 -3.18 7.21
CA ALA A 156 -1.22 -3.14 5.84
C ALA A 156 -0.96 -4.48 5.11
N ALA A 157 0.27 -4.98 5.16
CA ALA A 157 0.64 -6.25 4.52
C ALA A 157 -0.15 -7.42 5.13
N ASP A 158 -0.16 -7.53 6.46
CA ASP A 158 -0.89 -8.59 7.19
C ASP A 158 -2.38 -8.59 6.85
N THR A 159 -2.98 -7.40 6.73
CA THR A 159 -4.39 -7.26 6.34
C THR A 159 -4.62 -7.72 4.90
N PHE A 160 -3.73 -7.42 3.96
CA PHE A 160 -3.91 -7.90 2.60
C PHE A 160 -3.83 -9.42 2.52
N GLU A 161 -2.81 -10.01 3.14
CA GLU A 161 -2.60 -11.46 3.16
C GLU A 161 -3.83 -12.17 3.72
N LYS A 162 -4.21 -11.84 4.96
CA LYS A 162 -5.39 -12.41 5.62
C LYS A 162 -6.66 -12.29 4.77
N GLU A 163 -6.99 -11.08 4.31
CA GLU A 163 -8.24 -10.83 3.59
C GLU A 163 -8.23 -11.51 2.21
N SER A 164 -7.05 -11.64 1.58
CA SER A 164 -6.92 -12.33 0.31
C SER A 164 -7.08 -13.84 0.44
N GLU A 165 -6.56 -14.45 1.51
CA GLU A 165 -6.73 -15.87 1.81
C GLU A 165 -8.19 -16.20 2.13
N GLU A 166 -8.82 -15.42 3.00
CA GLU A 166 -10.25 -15.60 3.35
C GLU A 166 -11.13 -15.47 2.11
N ALA A 167 -10.89 -14.45 1.28
CA ALA A 167 -11.64 -14.24 0.05
C ALA A 167 -11.38 -15.33 -1.01
N LEU A 168 -10.13 -15.82 -1.12
CA LEU A 168 -9.78 -16.89 -2.05
C LEU A 168 -10.51 -18.18 -1.68
N ASN A 169 -10.45 -18.58 -0.40
CA ASN A 169 -11.11 -19.79 0.08
C ASN A 169 -12.64 -19.71 -0.13
N ALA A 170 -13.26 -18.59 0.21
CA ALA A 170 -14.70 -18.39 0.01
C ALA A 170 -15.10 -18.44 -1.47
N THR A 171 -14.32 -17.80 -2.35
CA THR A 171 -14.62 -17.74 -3.79
C THR A 171 -14.43 -19.11 -4.45
N LEU A 172 -13.37 -19.84 -4.10
CA LEU A 172 -13.13 -21.21 -4.59
C LEU A 172 -14.29 -22.14 -4.23
N GLN A 173 -14.75 -22.11 -2.98
CA GLN A 173 -15.87 -22.95 -2.53
C GLN A 173 -17.16 -22.64 -3.31
N GLN A 174 -17.43 -21.37 -3.57
CA GLN A 174 -18.59 -20.96 -4.37
C GLN A 174 -18.49 -21.44 -5.82
N GLU A 175 -17.32 -21.29 -6.45
CA GLU A 175 -17.11 -21.73 -7.84
C GLU A 175 -17.16 -23.25 -7.98
N ILE A 176 -16.61 -24.00 -7.03
CA ILE A 176 -16.76 -25.46 -6.97
C ILE A 176 -18.24 -25.84 -6.83
N ALA A 177 -18.98 -25.23 -5.91
CA ALA A 177 -20.40 -25.53 -5.72
C ALA A 177 -21.22 -25.25 -6.99
N GLN A 178 -20.89 -24.21 -7.75
CA GLN A 178 -21.54 -23.89 -9.03
C GLN A 178 -21.19 -24.86 -10.16
N LEU A 179 -20.05 -25.55 -10.10
CA LEU A 179 -19.63 -26.51 -11.12
C LEU A 179 -20.25 -27.90 -10.93
N PHE A 180 -20.62 -28.25 -9.70
CA PHE A 180 -21.22 -29.54 -9.35
C PHE A 180 -22.74 -29.47 -9.09
N ALA A 181 -23.36 -28.31 -9.28
CA ALA A 181 -24.82 -28.10 -9.24
C ALA A 181 -25.43 -28.15 -10.66
#